data_AF-A0A7V9VFL2-F1
#
_entry.id   AF-A0A7V9VFL2-F1
#
_cell.length_a   1.000
_cell.length_b   1.000
_cell.length_c   1.000
_cell.angle_alpha   90.00
_cell.angle_beta   90.00
_cell.angle_gamma   90.00
#
_symmetry.space_group_name_H-M   'P 1'
#
loop_
_entity.id
_entity.type
_entity.pdbx_description
1 polymer ?
#
loop_
_entity_poly.entity_id
_entity_poly.type
_entity_poly.pdbx_seq_one_letter_code
_entity_poly.pdbx_strand_id
1 'polypeptide(L)'
;MKTGIHPTYAEAIVTCSCGNTFTTRSTKGNLKTDLCSVCHPFYTGEQRIVDSAGQVERFMKRMQAASESGARPSKRQQRLAARSAETEARDRDAAAGQAEDDALVAAPTAAMTEAARPTA
;
A
#
# COMPACT_ATOMS: atom_id res chain seq x y z
N MET A 1 -23.04 60.18 8.53
CA MET A 1 -21.73 60.46 7.90
C MET A 1 -21.14 61.71 8.50
N LYS A 2 -19.96 61.62 9.14
CA LYS A 2 -19.12 62.77 9.47
C LYS A 2 -18.12 63.02 8.33
N THR A 3 -17.88 64.28 7.99
CA THR A 3 -16.95 64.67 6.93
C THR A 3 -15.51 64.29 7.32
N GLY A 4 -14.80 63.59 6.43
CA GLY A 4 -13.34 63.37 6.51
C GLY A 4 -12.83 62.05 7.09
N ILE A 5 -13.66 61.24 7.75
CA ILE A 5 -13.21 59.97 8.39
C ILE A 5 -13.89 58.72 7.81
N HIS A 6 -14.74 58.86 6.80
CA HIS A 6 -15.45 57.74 6.21
C HIS A 6 -14.95 57.44 4.79
N PRO A 7 -14.63 56.17 4.50
CA PRO A 7 -14.27 55.74 3.16
C PRO A 7 -15.48 55.83 2.21
N THR A 8 -15.19 56.03 0.92
CA THR A 8 -16.21 56.12 -0.13
C THR A 8 -17.05 54.84 -0.18
N TYR A 9 -18.35 55.00 0.00
CA TYR A 9 -19.31 53.92 -0.03
C TYR A 9 -19.96 53.87 -1.41
N ALA A 10 -19.72 52.80 -2.16
CA ALA A 10 -20.19 52.63 -3.51
C ALA A 10 -21.08 51.39 -3.63
N GLU A 11 -21.84 51.31 -4.70
CA GLU A 11 -22.54 50.08 -5.07
C GLU A 11 -21.53 49.04 -5.55
N ALA A 12 -21.70 47.82 -5.07
CA ALA A 12 -20.80 46.70 -5.31
C ALA A 12 -21.60 45.47 -5.76
N ILE A 13 -21.07 44.78 -6.76
CA ILE A 13 -21.65 43.54 -7.27
C ILE A 13 -20.89 42.38 -6.61
N VAL A 14 -21.63 41.55 -5.89
CA VAL A 14 -21.10 40.31 -5.31
C VAL A 14 -21.42 39.16 -6.25
N THR A 15 -20.40 38.44 -6.71
CA THR A 15 -20.54 37.25 -7.56
C THR A 15 -20.20 36.01 -6.75
N CYS A 16 -21.15 35.09 -6.63
CA CYS A 16 -20.93 33.82 -5.95
C CYS A 16 -20.46 32.73 -6.91
N SER A 17 -19.69 31.76 -6.41
CA SER A 17 -19.27 30.56 -7.17
C SER A 17 -20.44 29.71 -7.67
N CYS A 18 -21.63 29.81 -7.06
CA CYS A 18 -22.85 29.15 -7.53
C CYS A 18 -23.61 29.94 -8.62
N GLY A 19 -23.04 31.04 -9.14
CA GLY A 19 -23.62 31.84 -10.23
C GLY A 19 -24.61 32.91 -9.79
N ASN A 20 -24.94 32.98 -8.50
CA ASN A 20 -25.80 34.03 -7.95
C ASN A 20 -25.04 35.38 -7.86
N THR A 21 -25.69 36.46 -8.28
CA THR A 21 -25.16 37.83 -8.18
C THR A 21 -26.13 38.73 -7.43
N PHE A 22 -25.66 39.43 -6.41
CA PHE A 22 -26.48 40.39 -5.66
C PHE A 22 -25.75 41.72 -5.45
N THR A 23 -26.52 42.81 -5.47
CA THR A 23 -26.02 44.17 -5.29
C THR A 23 -25.98 44.52 -3.81
N THR A 24 -24.80 44.87 -3.30
CA THR A 24 -24.60 45.35 -1.93
C THR A 24 -23.80 46.65 -1.96
N ARG A 25 -23.86 47.45 -0.90
CA ARG A 25 -23.01 48.64 -0.81
C ARG A 25 -21.73 48.31 -0.05
N SER A 26 -20.58 48.63 -0.65
CA SER A 26 -19.26 48.35 -0.09
C SER A 26 -18.29 49.46 -0.48
N THR A 27 -17.15 49.52 0.20
CA THR A 27 -16.03 50.37 -0.21
C THR A 27 -15.25 49.78 -1.38
N LYS A 28 -15.49 48.50 -1.70
CA LYS A 28 -14.89 47.76 -2.82
C LYS A 28 -15.99 47.38 -3.83
N GLY A 29 -15.80 47.72 -5.10
CA GLY A 29 -16.85 47.60 -6.13
C GLY A 29 -17.15 46.18 -6.65
N ASN A 30 -16.20 45.25 -6.63
CA ASN A 30 -16.43 43.86 -7.06
C ASN A 30 -15.95 42.89 -5.97
N LEU A 31 -16.83 41.99 -5.57
CA LEU A 31 -16.60 41.02 -4.50
C LEU A 31 -16.89 39.63 -5.06
N LYS A 32 -15.92 38.72 -4.98
CA LYS A 32 -16.12 37.29 -5.27
C LYS A 32 -16.31 36.55 -3.95
N THR A 33 -17.32 35.68 -3.88
CA THR A 33 -17.65 34.96 -2.64
C THR A 33 -17.86 33.48 -2.92
N ASP A 34 -17.26 32.62 -2.10
CA ASP A 34 -17.32 31.17 -2.31
C ASP A 34 -18.69 30.57 -1.95
N LEU A 35 -19.39 31.15 -0.96
CA LEU A 35 -20.67 30.66 -0.45
C LEU A 35 -21.64 31.83 -0.23
N CYS A 36 -22.86 31.72 -0.75
CA CYS A 36 -23.94 32.68 -0.49
C CYS A 36 -25.14 32.00 0.19
N SER A 37 -26.14 32.78 0.57
CA SER A 37 -27.38 32.29 1.19
C SER A 37 -28.13 31.25 0.35
N VAL A 38 -27.91 31.25 -0.97
CA VAL A 38 -28.55 30.29 -1.88
C VAL A 38 -27.85 28.93 -1.87
N CYS A 39 -26.55 28.87 -1.56
CA CYS A 39 -25.75 27.66 -1.70
C CYS A 39 -25.07 27.19 -0.39
N HIS A 40 -25.26 27.90 0.72
CA HIS A 40 -24.76 27.46 2.02
C HIS A 40 -25.75 26.47 2.67
N PRO A 41 -25.31 25.25 3.07
CA PRO A 41 -26.17 24.18 3.59
C PRO A 41 -27.08 24.58 4.76
N PHE A 42 -26.66 25.56 5.56
CA PHE A 42 -27.47 26.14 6.63
C PHE A 42 -28.78 26.78 6.14
N TYR A 43 -28.76 27.44 4.98
CA TYR A 43 -29.93 28.17 4.47
C TYR A 43 -30.80 27.32 3.54
N THR A 44 -30.22 26.34 2.85
CA THR A 44 -30.97 25.43 1.96
C THR A 44 -31.66 24.30 2.71
N GLY A 45 -31.34 24.09 4.00
CA GLY A 45 -31.97 23.05 4.84
C GLY A 45 -31.56 21.62 4.48
N GLU A 46 -30.84 21.43 3.38
CA GLU A 46 -30.21 20.16 3.06
C GLU A 46 -29.01 19.93 3.99
N GLN A 47 -29.13 18.90 4.83
CA GLN A 47 -27.99 18.36 5.56
C GLN A 47 -27.02 17.73 4.56
N ARG A 48 -26.04 18.52 4.10
CA ARG A 48 -24.81 17.94 3.57
C ARG A 48 -24.10 17.28 4.74
N ILE A 49 -24.34 15.98 4.90
CA ILE A 49 -23.53 15.13 5.77
C ILE A 49 -22.14 15.11 5.13
N VAL A 50 -21.29 16.02 5.59
CA VAL A 50 -19.86 15.93 5.33
C VAL A 50 -19.41 14.78 6.20
N ASP A 51 -19.46 13.59 5.60
CA ASP A 51 -19.16 12.34 6.25
C ASP A 51 -17.80 12.45 6.94
N SER A 52 -17.75 11.94 8.17
CA SER A 52 -16.67 12.04 9.16
C SER A 52 -15.24 11.81 8.62
N ALA A 53 -14.71 12.82 7.93
CA ALA A 53 -13.32 13.06 7.51
C ALA A 53 -12.41 11.82 7.45
N GLY A 54 -12.78 10.84 6.63
CA GLY A 54 -11.92 9.73 6.27
C GLY A 54 -11.76 8.63 7.32
N GLN A 55 -12.64 8.48 8.31
CA GLN A 55 -12.61 7.28 9.17
C GLN A 55 -12.86 6.00 8.35
N VAL A 56 -13.85 6.05 7.45
CA VAL A 56 -14.16 4.97 6.51
C VAL A 56 -12.99 4.75 5.55
N GLU A 57 -12.42 5.82 4.99
CA GLU A 57 -11.25 5.74 4.10
C GLU A 57 -10.01 5.16 4.81
N ARG A 58 -9.75 5.56 6.06
CA ARG A 58 -8.67 5.01 6.90
C ARG A 58 -8.93 3.55 7.28
N PHE A 59 -10.19 3.16 7.45
CA PHE A 59 -10.56 1.77 7.68
C PHE A 59 -10.32 0.93 6.43
N MET A 60 -10.82 1.37 5.27
CA MET A 60 -10.60 0.70 3.99
C MET A 60 -9.11 0.58 3.66
N LYS A 61 -8.31 1.63 3.87
CA LYS A 61 -6.85 1.60 3.68
C LYS A 61 -6.14 0.60 4.61
N ARG A 62 -6.59 0.49 5.87
CA ARG A 62 -6.05 -0.52 6.81
C ARG A 62 -6.43 -1.93 6.41
N MET A 63 -7.67 -2.16 5.97
CA MET A 63 -8.15 -3.45 5.48
C MET A 63 -7.41 -3.88 4.20
N GLN A 64 -7.21 -2.96 3.25
CA GLN A 64 -6.43 -3.21 2.04
C GLN A 64 -4.99 -3.56 2.38
N ALA A 65 -4.32 -2.75 3.21
CA ALA A 65 -2.96 -3.06 3.66
C ALA A 65 -2.88 -4.40 4.43
N ALA A 66 -3.91 -4.77 5.20
CA ALA A 66 -3.99 -6.07 5.86
C ALA A 66 -4.20 -7.24 4.88
N SER A 67 -4.98 -7.03 3.81
CA SER A 67 -5.19 -8.03 2.75
C SER A 67 -3.96 -8.21 1.85
N GLU A 68 -3.25 -7.14 1.53
CA GLU A 68 -2.00 -7.16 0.76
C GLU A 68 -0.83 -7.71 1.60
N SER A 69 -0.85 -7.49 2.92
CA SER A 69 0.07 -8.13 3.86
C SER A 69 -0.39 -9.53 4.31
N GLY A 70 -1.16 -10.21 3.45
CA GLY A 70 -1.55 -11.61 3.58
C GLY A 70 -0.40 -12.46 4.11
N ALA A 71 -0.63 -13.05 5.28
CA ALA A 71 0.23 -14.03 5.93
C ALA A 71 1.73 -13.66 5.96
N ARG A 72 2.12 -12.62 6.72
CA ARG A 72 3.51 -12.56 7.21
C ARG A 72 3.79 -13.86 7.98
N PRO A 73 4.68 -14.74 7.50
CA PRO A 73 4.89 -16.03 8.14
C PRO A 73 5.31 -15.78 9.58
N SER A 74 4.68 -16.49 10.52
CA SER A 74 5.02 -16.35 11.94
C SER A 74 6.52 -16.56 12.14
N LYS A 75 7.12 -15.91 13.15
CA LYS A 75 8.55 -16.07 13.47
C LYS A 75 8.96 -17.55 13.61
N ARG A 76 8.02 -18.43 13.98
CA ARG A 76 8.18 -19.88 14.02
C ARG A 76 8.25 -20.53 12.62
N GLN A 77 7.37 -20.15 11.70
CA GLN A 77 7.41 -20.63 10.30
C GLN A 77 8.69 -20.19 9.58
N GLN A 78 9.15 -18.96 9.84
CA GLN A 78 10.43 -18.47 9.29
C GLN A 78 11.62 -19.31 9.77
N ARG A 79 11.65 -19.68 11.06
CA ARG A 79 12.70 -20.55 11.63
C ARG A 79 12.63 -21.98 11.10
N LEU A 80 11.44 -22.52 10.88
CA LEU A 80 11.25 -23.85 10.29
C LEU A 80 11.71 -23.87 8.83
N ALA A 81 11.36 -22.85 8.04
CA ALA A 81 11.79 -22.69 6.66
C ALA A 81 13.31 -22.51 6.52
N ALA A 82 13.94 -21.75 7.43
CA ALA A 82 15.39 -21.61 7.45
C ALA A 82 16.09 -22.95 7.75
N ARG A 83 15.56 -23.72 8.71
CA ARG A 83 16.13 -25.02 9.10
C ARG A 83 15.93 -26.08 8.02
N SER A 84 14.79 -26.09 7.31
CA SER A 84 14.58 -27.01 6.19
C SER A 84 15.47 -26.67 5.00
N ALA A 85 15.69 -25.38 4.72
CA ALA A 85 16.63 -24.95 3.68
C ALA A 85 18.08 -25.35 3.98
N GLU A 86 18.50 -25.28 5.26
CA GLU A 86 19.82 -25.75 5.69
C GLU A 86 19.98 -27.27 5.56
N THR A 87 18.94 -28.05 5.90
CA THR A 87 18.98 -29.51 5.70
C THR A 87 18.99 -29.87 4.22
N GLU A 88 18.16 -29.22 3.40
CA GLU A 88 18.13 -29.44 1.94
C GLU A 88 19.44 -29.03 1.25
N ALA A 89 20.18 -28.05 1.78
CA ALA A 89 21.51 -27.72 1.28
C ALA A 89 22.51 -28.81 1.64
N ARG A 90 22.54 -29.25 2.91
CA ARG A 90 23.42 -30.34 3.36
C ARG A 90 23.13 -31.65 2.65
N ASP A 91 21.85 -31.97 2.40
CA ASP A 91 21.45 -33.18 1.69
C ASP A 91 21.87 -33.11 0.21
N ARG A 92 21.88 -31.92 -0.41
CA ARG A 92 22.41 -31.73 -1.77
C ARG A 92 23.92 -31.86 -1.83
N ASP A 93 24.64 -31.29 -0.86
CA ASP A 93 26.10 -31.42 -0.77
C ASP A 93 26.51 -32.87 -0.47
N ALA A 94 25.75 -33.58 0.39
CA ALA A 94 25.95 -34.99 0.69
C ALA A 94 25.60 -35.89 -0.50
N ALA A 95 24.57 -35.57 -1.29
CA ALA A 95 24.24 -36.30 -2.52
C ALA A 95 25.29 -36.08 -3.62
N ALA A 96 25.89 -34.89 -3.70
CA ALA A 96 27.04 -34.64 -4.56
C ALA A 96 28.24 -35.50 -4.13
N GLY A 97 28.53 -35.52 -2.82
CA GLY A 97 29.52 -36.39 -2.17
C GLY A 97 29.33 -37.88 -2.43
N GLN A 98 28.09 -38.36 -2.34
CA GLN A 98 27.77 -39.75 -2.62
C GLN A 98 27.92 -40.09 -4.11
N ALA A 99 27.63 -39.17 -5.03
CA ALA A 99 27.81 -39.40 -6.47
C ALA A 99 29.29 -39.47 -6.88
N GLU A 100 30.18 -38.73 -6.19
CA GLU A 100 31.62 -38.81 -6.40
C GLU A 100 32.24 -40.07 -5.75
N ASP A 101 31.75 -40.50 -4.58
CA ASP A 101 32.18 -41.74 -3.92
C ASP A 101 31.67 -43.02 -4.64
N ASP A 102 30.40 -43.07 -5.09
CA ASP A 102 29.85 -44.21 -5.86
C ASP A 102 30.55 -44.38 -7.24
N ALA A 103 30.96 -43.27 -7.87
CA ALA A 103 31.74 -43.32 -9.11
C ALA A 103 33.15 -43.89 -8.91
N LEU A 104 33.72 -43.75 -7.71
CA LEU A 104 35.03 -44.30 -7.35
C LEU A 104 34.94 -45.80 -6.98
N VAL A 105 33.83 -46.24 -6.36
CA VAL A 105 33.59 -47.65 -5.99
C VAL A 105 33.12 -48.50 -7.19
N ALA A 106 32.52 -47.90 -8.23
CA ALA A 106 32.07 -48.60 -9.43
C ALA A 106 33.19 -48.97 -10.45
N ALA A 107 34.46 -48.68 -10.16
CA ALA A 107 35.62 -49.09 -10.97
C ALA A 107 36.50 -50.11 -10.22
N PRO A 108 36.81 -51.28 -10.80
CA PRO A 108 35.93 -52.44 -10.95
C PRO A 108 36.35 -53.61 -10.03
N THR A 109 35.43 -54.20 -9.28
CA THR A 109 35.57 -55.54 -8.67
C THR A 109 35.28 -56.69 -9.66
N ALA A 110 35.42 -56.44 -10.97
CA ALA A 110 35.27 -57.43 -12.03
C ALA A 110 36.52 -58.32 -12.26
N ALA A 111 37.59 -58.18 -11.46
CA ALA A 111 38.88 -58.84 -11.71
C ALA A 111 39.26 -59.99 -10.74
N MET A 112 38.37 -60.45 -9.84
CA MET A 112 38.75 -61.43 -8.80
C MET A 112 38.01 -62.78 -8.81
N THR A 113 37.25 -63.12 -9.85
CA THR A 113 36.52 -64.41 -9.94
C THR A 113 36.98 -65.30 -11.11
N GLU A 114 38.26 -65.26 -11.50
CA GLU A 114 38.82 -66.18 -12.51
C GLU A 114 40.25 -66.66 -12.17
N ALA A 115 40.49 -67.12 -10.94
CA ALA A 115 41.77 -67.73 -10.53
C ALA A 115 41.58 -69.06 -9.76
N ALA A 116 40.53 -69.82 -10.10
CA ALA A 116 40.33 -71.18 -9.59
C ALA A 116 39.89 -72.12 -10.72
N ARG A 117 40.83 -72.46 -11.63
CA ARG A 117 40.78 -73.70 -12.40
C ARG A 117 42.15 -74.40 -12.33
N PRO A 118 42.23 -75.64 -11.83
CA PRO A 118 43.48 -76.39 -11.77
C PRO A 118 43.87 -76.93 -13.15
N THR A 119 45.15 -76.78 -13.51
CA THR A 119 45.77 -77.52 -14.62
C THR A 119 46.64 -78.66 -14.07
N ALA A 120 46.21 -79.89 -14.34
CA ALA A 120 46.89 -81.21 -14.35
C ALA A 120 46.05 -82.26 -13.63
#